data_AF-A0A8S9MFW1-F1
#
_entry.id   AF-A0A8S9MFW1-F1
#
_cell.length_a   1.000
_cell.length_b   1.000
_cell.length_c   1.000
_cell.angle_alpha   90.00
_cell.angle_beta   90.00
_cell.angle_gamma   90.00
#
_symmetry.space_group_name_H-M   'P 1'
#
loop_
_entity.id
_entity.type
_entity.pdbx_description
1 polymer ?
#
loop_
_entity_poly.entity_id
_entity_poly.type
_entity_poly.pdbx_seq_one_letter_code
_entity_poly.pdbx_strand_id
1 'polypeptide(L)'
;MDGTLSWEPFVEQMITMARNVHKHRYRMGAGYKVNEDGTTTEEYWRKEETEPNGKQQNLKPYRIELVGVVCDAYLAVARGIRRALMVKRAVRVKSQLKSHKSFANAFPKYCELVDNARLYCTNAVGGPPRLIAWKAGNSRLLVDPEDIECLKRVSNLNPDAESIYELYSDPSLLSQPGSVWTEIVIVPSRPEVQRKLNDTIKKIEKTQAKCVIVN
;
A
#
# COMPACT_ATOMS: atom_id res chain seq x y z
N MET A 1 10.38 -4.06 -9.00
CA MET A 1 9.92 -2.68 -8.79
C MET A 1 8.81 -2.73 -7.77
N ASP A 2 9.08 -2.15 -6.61
CA ASP A 2 8.07 -1.91 -5.58
C ASP A 2 7.19 -0.72 -6.03
N GLY A 3 6.04 -0.53 -5.38
CA GLY A 3 5.08 0.52 -5.77
C GLY A 3 5.70 1.93 -5.78
N THR A 4 5.09 2.87 -6.51
CA THR A 4 5.60 4.24 -6.68
C THR A 4 5.89 4.98 -5.37
N LEU A 5 5.04 4.79 -4.35
CA LEU A 5 5.22 5.37 -3.00
C LEU A 5 6.05 4.48 -2.06
N SER A 6 6.62 3.40 -2.57
CA SER A 6 7.52 2.51 -1.83
C SER A 6 8.99 2.78 -2.13
N TRP A 7 9.27 3.78 -2.97
CA TRP A 7 10.60 4.13 -3.44
C TRP A 7 10.91 5.59 -3.10
N GLU A 8 11.59 5.82 -1.97
CA GLU A 8 11.81 7.15 -1.40
C GLU A 8 12.42 8.18 -2.36
N PRO A 9 13.54 7.89 -3.06
CA PRO A 9 14.17 8.89 -3.90
C PRO A 9 13.27 9.37 -5.05
N PHE A 10 12.42 8.47 -5.56
CA PHE A 10 11.43 8.84 -6.58
C PHE A 10 10.42 9.85 -6.04
N VAL A 11 9.87 9.60 -4.86
CA VAL A 11 8.85 10.47 -4.24
C VAL A 11 9.43 11.84 -3.91
N GLU A 12 10.65 11.89 -3.37
CA GLU A 12 11.35 13.14 -3.06
C GLU A 12 11.61 13.99 -4.30
N GLN A 13 12.15 13.38 -5.36
CA GLN A 13 12.41 14.08 -6.61
C GLN A 13 11.09 14.52 -7.26
N MET A 14 10.04 13.71 -7.19
CA MET A 14 8.71 14.06 -7.70
C MET A 14 8.10 15.26 -6.96
N ILE A 15 8.16 15.28 -5.63
CA ILE A 15 7.67 16.41 -4.82
C ILE A 15 8.49 17.66 -5.12
N THR A 16 9.82 17.54 -5.20
CA THR A 16 10.73 18.66 -5.52
C THR A 16 10.42 19.24 -6.89
N MET A 17 10.24 18.38 -7.89
CA MET A 17 9.82 18.77 -9.23
C MET A 17 8.46 19.47 -9.19
N ALA A 18 7.43 18.85 -8.59
CA ALA A 18 6.07 19.38 -8.52
C ALA A 18 6.01 20.74 -7.81
N ARG A 19 6.82 20.96 -6.77
CA ARG A 19 6.92 22.28 -6.13
C ARG A 19 7.54 23.34 -7.04
N ASN A 20 8.36 22.97 -8.01
CA ASN A 20 9.15 23.88 -8.84
C ASN A 20 8.66 24.04 -10.29
N VAL A 21 7.73 23.22 -10.78
CA VAL A 21 7.23 23.29 -12.18
C VAL A 21 6.59 24.62 -12.56
N HIS A 22 6.14 25.40 -11.57
CA HIS A 22 5.65 26.76 -11.80
C HIS A 22 6.76 27.75 -12.17
N LYS A 23 8.03 27.47 -11.81
CA LYS A 23 9.21 28.29 -12.09
C LYS A 23 10.07 27.73 -13.23
N HIS A 24 10.07 26.42 -13.40
CA HIS A 24 11.02 25.73 -14.28
C HIS A 24 10.33 24.64 -15.08
N ARG A 25 10.88 24.34 -16.26
CA ARG A 25 10.50 23.17 -17.03
C ARG A 25 11.32 21.96 -16.59
N TYR A 26 10.67 20.80 -16.58
CA TYR A 26 11.28 19.53 -16.24
C TYR A 26 10.99 18.52 -17.34
N ARG A 27 11.95 17.62 -17.57
CA ARG A 27 11.77 16.41 -18.37
C ARG A 27 12.09 15.18 -17.54
N MET A 28 11.67 14.02 -18.03
CA MET A 28 11.99 12.74 -17.39
C MET A 28 13.51 12.52 -17.44
N GLY A 29 14.08 12.18 -16.29
CA GLY A 29 15.49 11.80 -16.17
C GLY A 29 15.74 10.35 -16.60
N ALA A 30 16.96 9.86 -16.38
CA ALA A 30 17.34 8.49 -16.75
C ALA A 30 16.63 7.39 -15.93
N GLY A 31 15.97 7.77 -14.83
CA GLY A 31 15.42 6.85 -13.82
C GLY A 31 16.52 6.26 -12.95
N TYR A 32 16.25 5.06 -12.43
CA TYR A 32 17.24 4.23 -11.75
C TYR A 32 17.99 3.37 -12.77
N LYS A 33 19.31 3.49 -12.84
CA LYS A 33 20.19 2.67 -13.69
C LYS A 33 21.45 2.27 -12.93
N VAL A 34 21.85 1.01 -13.10
CA VAL A 34 23.17 0.51 -12.67
C VAL A 34 24.06 0.51 -13.91
N ASN A 35 25.18 1.22 -13.83
CA ASN A 35 26.17 1.34 -14.89
C ASN A 35 27.11 0.12 -14.91
N GLU A 36 27.84 -0.06 -16.01
CA GLU A 36 28.76 -1.19 -16.20
C GLU A 36 29.92 -1.20 -15.19
N ASP A 37 30.31 -0.03 -14.69
CA ASP A 37 31.32 0.17 -13.65
C ASP A 37 30.77 -0.09 -12.22
N GLY A 38 29.51 -0.51 -12.10
CA GLY A 38 28.82 -0.74 -10.83
C GLY A 38 28.29 0.53 -10.15
N THR A 39 28.50 1.72 -10.73
CA THR A 39 27.93 2.96 -10.20
C THR A 39 26.42 2.99 -10.44
N THR A 40 25.67 3.62 -9.54
CA THR A 40 24.20 3.77 -9.67
C THR A 40 23.85 5.21 -9.96
N THR A 41 23.09 5.43 -11.03
CA THR A 41 22.48 6.72 -11.35
C THR A 41 21.01 6.68 -10.98
N GLU A 42 20.54 7.67 -10.22
CA GLU A 42 19.15 7.78 -9.80
C GLU A 42 18.62 9.21 -10.01
N GLU A 43 18.14 9.47 -11.22
CA GLU A 43 17.61 10.78 -11.63
C GLU A 43 16.27 10.59 -12.34
N TYR A 44 15.16 10.91 -11.67
CA TYR A 44 13.81 10.76 -12.21
C TYR A 44 13.32 12.01 -12.94
N TRP A 45 13.78 13.18 -12.52
CA TRP A 45 13.39 14.47 -13.09
C TRP A 45 14.60 15.35 -13.31
N ARG A 46 14.75 15.86 -14.53
CA ARG A 46 15.82 16.79 -14.90
C ARG A 46 15.24 18.14 -15.26
N LYS A 47 15.78 19.20 -14.66
CA LYS A 47 15.45 20.59 -15.00
C LYS A 47 15.96 20.89 -16.42
N GLU A 48 15.14 21.52 -17.26
CA GLU A 48 15.58 22.04 -18.56
C GLU A 48 16.30 23.39 -18.36
N GLU A 49 17.44 23.58 -19.04
CA GLU A 49 18.27 24.79 -18.96
C GLU A 49 17.72 25.97 -19.78
N THR A 50 16.59 25.79 -20.47
CA THR A 50 16.00 26.83 -21.31
C THR A 50 15.56 28.03 -20.47
N GLU A 51 15.75 29.24 -20.98
CA GLU A 51 15.30 30.48 -20.32
C GLU A 51 13.81 30.37 -19.92
N PRO A 52 13.42 30.95 -18.76
CA PRO A 52 12.04 30.93 -18.32
C PRO A 52 11.16 31.56 -19.41
N ASN A 53 10.35 30.73 -20.07
CA ASN A 53 9.41 31.20 -21.06
C ASN A 53 8.55 32.27 -20.39
N GLY A 54 8.51 33.50 -20.92
CA GLY A 54 7.79 34.65 -20.31
C GLY A 54 6.31 34.39 -19.98
N LYS A 55 5.73 33.28 -20.50
CA LYS A 55 4.39 32.77 -20.18
C LYS A 55 4.25 32.07 -18.82
N GLN A 56 5.34 31.64 -18.16
CA GLN A 56 5.27 30.93 -16.86
C GLN A 56 5.12 31.87 -15.64
N GLN A 57 5.18 33.19 -15.82
CA GLN A 57 5.23 34.16 -14.72
C GLN A 57 3.96 34.21 -13.83
N ASN A 58 2.85 33.58 -14.23
CA ASN A 58 1.58 33.62 -13.49
C ASN A 58 1.11 32.27 -12.93
N LEU A 59 1.95 31.22 -12.97
CA LEU A 59 1.57 29.92 -12.40
C LEU A 59 1.77 29.89 -10.88
N LYS A 60 0.75 29.44 -10.15
CA LYS A 60 0.86 29.19 -8.71
C LYS A 60 1.54 27.84 -8.46
N PRO A 61 2.31 27.69 -7.36
CA PRO A 61 2.83 26.39 -6.96
C PRO A 61 1.70 25.41 -6.67
N TYR A 62 1.94 24.12 -6.92
CA TYR A 62 1.02 23.07 -6.53
C TYR A 62 0.94 22.94 -5.01
N ARG A 63 -0.28 22.72 -4.51
CA ARG A 63 -0.53 22.19 -3.19
C ARG A 63 -0.52 20.66 -3.27
N ILE A 64 0.27 20.01 -2.44
CA ILE A 64 0.51 18.56 -2.47
C ILE A 64 -0.23 17.91 -1.31
N GLU A 65 -1.18 17.04 -1.65
CA GLU A 65 -1.97 16.24 -0.72
C GLU A 65 -1.53 14.78 -0.79
N LEU A 66 -1.10 14.20 0.33
CA LEU A 66 -0.79 12.78 0.45
C LEU A 66 -1.97 12.04 1.09
N VAL A 67 -2.49 11.02 0.41
CA VAL A 67 -3.51 10.13 0.96
C VAL A 67 -2.97 8.70 0.93
N GLY A 68 -2.63 8.19 2.11
CA GLY A 68 -2.17 6.83 2.33
C GLY A 68 -3.31 5.92 2.76
N VAL A 69 -3.22 4.65 2.38
CA VAL A 69 -4.08 3.58 2.89
C VAL A 69 -3.20 2.42 3.34
N VAL A 70 -3.42 1.95 4.56
CA VAL A 70 -2.73 0.80 5.14
C VAL A 70 -3.73 -0.27 5.57
N CYS A 71 -3.30 -1.52 5.53
CA CYS A 71 -3.97 -2.62 6.19
C CYS A 71 -2.95 -3.66 6.63
N ASP A 72 -3.39 -4.56 7.48
CA ASP A 72 -2.64 -5.75 7.85
C ASP A 72 -2.24 -6.55 6.59
N ALA A 73 -1.02 -7.09 6.59
CA ALA A 73 -0.45 -7.76 5.44
C ALA A 73 -1.21 -9.04 5.05
N TYR A 74 -1.73 -9.79 6.02
CA TYR A 74 -2.55 -10.96 5.75
C TYR A 74 -3.83 -10.57 5.01
N LEU A 75 -4.52 -9.52 5.46
CA LEU A 75 -5.71 -9.01 4.76
C LEU A 75 -5.37 -8.56 3.34
N ALA A 76 -4.24 -7.89 3.15
CA ALA A 76 -3.79 -7.43 1.84
C ALA A 76 -3.56 -8.60 0.87
N VAL A 77 -2.91 -9.67 1.35
CA VAL A 77 -2.64 -10.89 0.56
C VAL A 77 -3.94 -11.64 0.26
N ALA A 78 -4.80 -11.87 1.27
CA ALA A 78 -6.09 -12.54 1.09
C ALA A 78 -6.99 -11.80 0.08
N ARG A 79 -7.05 -10.46 0.18
CA ARG A 79 -7.77 -9.60 -0.80
C ARG A 79 -7.13 -9.71 -2.19
N GLY A 80 -5.80 -9.75 -2.28
CA GLY A 80 -5.06 -9.93 -3.52
C GLY A 80 -5.38 -11.26 -4.22
N ILE A 81 -5.41 -12.36 -3.47
CA ILE A 81 -5.79 -13.69 -3.98
C ILE A 81 -7.24 -13.70 -4.46
N ARG A 82 -8.17 -13.18 -3.64
CA ARG A 82 -9.58 -13.08 -4.04
C ARG A 82 -9.75 -12.26 -5.33
N ARG A 83 -9.05 -11.14 -5.47
CA ARG A 83 -9.05 -10.33 -6.70
C ARG A 83 -8.47 -11.09 -7.89
N ALA A 84 -7.40 -11.86 -7.70
CA ALA A 84 -6.83 -12.70 -8.75
C ALA A 84 -7.84 -13.73 -9.26
N LEU A 85 -8.61 -14.35 -8.36
CA LEU A 85 -9.66 -15.30 -8.74
C LEU A 85 -10.81 -14.63 -9.50
N MET A 86 -11.32 -13.50 -8.97
CA MET A 86 -12.50 -12.82 -9.48
C MET A 86 -12.25 -12.05 -10.80
N VAL A 87 -11.15 -11.30 -10.88
CA VAL A 87 -10.88 -10.38 -12.01
C VAL A 87 -9.57 -10.69 -12.75
N LYS A 88 -8.93 -11.83 -12.46
CA LYS A 88 -7.69 -12.29 -13.12
C LYS A 88 -6.50 -11.32 -13.02
N ARG A 89 -6.51 -10.44 -12.00
CA ARG A 89 -5.41 -9.49 -11.72
C ARG A 89 -4.72 -9.82 -10.39
N ALA A 90 -3.60 -10.50 -10.50
CA ALA A 90 -2.76 -10.90 -9.36
C ALA A 90 -1.65 -9.88 -9.07
N VAL A 91 -1.18 -9.88 -7.83
CA VAL A 91 0.05 -9.18 -7.41
C VAL A 91 0.92 -10.22 -6.72
N ARG A 92 2.23 -10.24 -7.03
CA ARG A 92 3.17 -11.16 -6.39
C ARG A 92 3.32 -10.80 -4.91
N VAL A 93 3.09 -11.76 -4.02
CA VAL A 93 3.08 -11.56 -2.56
C VAL A 93 4.36 -10.89 -2.07
N LYS A 94 5.53 -11.40 -2.44
CA LYS A 94 6.84 -10.81 -2.07
C LYS A 94 6.95 -9.32 -2.43
N SER A 95 6.52 -8.93 -3.63
CA SER A 95 6.54 -7.52 -4.05
C SER A 95 5.50 -6.67 -3.31
N GLN A 96 4.33 -7.24 -2.99
CA GLN A 96 3.33 -6.59 -2.17
C GLN A 96 3.85 -6.31 -0.75
N LEU A 97 4.49 -7.29 -0.11
CA LEU A 97 5.06 -7.16 1.23
C LEU A 97 6.19 -6.13 1.27
N LYS A 98 7.11 -6.17 0.31
CA LYS A 98 8.15 -5.14 0.16
C LYS A 98 7.55 -3.75 0.03
N SER A 99 6.57 -3.59 -0.86
CA SER A 99 5.90 -2.31 -1.08
C SER A 99 5.21 -1.79 0.19
N HIS A 100 4.52 -2.66 0.94
CA HIS A 100 3.90 -2.32 2.22
C HIS A 100 4.93 -1.85 3.24
N LYS A 101 6.01 -2.62 3.44
CA LYS A 101 7.08 -2.30 4.37
C LYS A 101 7.75 -0.96 4.03
N SER A 102 8.16 -0.79 2.77
CA SER A 102 8.86 0.43 2.34
C SER A 102 7.97 1.66 2.43
N PHE A 103 6.67 1.56 2.06
CA PHE A 103 5.74 2.67 2.23
C PHE A 103 5.57 3.03 3.71
N ALA A 104 5.38 2.04 4.58
CA ALA A 104 5.19 2.27 6.01
C ALA A 104 6.40 2.96 6.66
N ASN A 105 7.62 2.55 6.26
CA ASN A 105 8.86 3.18 6.72
C ASN A 105 9.00 4.63 6.23
N ALA A 106 8.63 4.88 4.97
CA ALA A 106 8.81 6.19 4.34
C ALA A 106 7.71 7.21 4.70
N PHE A 107 6.53 6.74 5.12
CA PHE A 107 5.35 7.60 5.33
C PHE A 107 5.61 8.81 6.25
N PRO A 108 6.29 8.68 7.41
CA PRO A 108 6.59 9.84 8.26
C PRO A 108 7.40 10.93 7.53
N LYS A 109 8.42 10.52 6.77
CA LYS A 109 9.25 11.42 5.96
C LYS A 109 8.43 12.11 4.87
N TYR A 110 7.55 11.37 4.20
CA TYR A 110 6.67 11.96 3.18
C TYR A 110 5.72 13.01 3.77
N CYS A 111 5.27 12.83 5.01
CA CYS A 111 4.43 13.83 5.68
C CYS A 111 5.14 15.18 5.82
N GLU A 112 6.46 15.20 5.99
CA GLU A 112 7.27 16.43 6.08
C GLU A 112 7.37 17.15 4.73
N LEU A 113 7.30 16.42 3.62
CA LEU A 113 7.50 16.93 2.26
C LEU A 113 6.23 17.53 1.63
N VAL A 114 5.05 17.13 2.10
CA VAL A 114 3.74 17.52 1.54
C VAL A 114 3.03 18.56 2.38
N ASP A 115 2.03 19.24 1.81
CA ASP A 115 1.28 20.26 2.56
C ASP A 115 0.29 19.61 3.53
N ASN A 116 -0.39 18.55 3.11
CA ASN A 116 -1.28 17.79 4.00
C ASN A 116 -1.11 16.30 3.75
N ALA A 117 -1.28 15.51 4.81
CA ALA A 117 -1.23 14.07 4.75
C ALA A 117 -2.40 13.46 5.51
N ARG A 118 -2.96 12.36 5.00
CA ARG A 118 -3.96 11.55 5.68
C ARG A 118 -3.60 10.08 5.49
N LEU A 119 -3.73 9.30 6.54
CA LEU A 119 -3.53 7.85 6.51
C LEU A 119 -4.80 7.16 6.97
N TYR A 120 -5.30 6.22 6.17
CA TYR A 120 -6.48 5.44 6.50
C TYR A 120 -6.12 3.97 6.74
N CYS A 121 -6.71 3.37 7.76
CA CYS A 121 -6.68 1.93 7.99
C CYS A 121 -7.94 1.27 7.41
N THR A 122 -7.76 0.12 6.75
CA THR A 122 -8.88 -0.67 6.18
C THR A 122 -8.97 -2.08 6.76
N ASN A 123 -8.55 -2.28 8.02
CA ASN A 123 -8.61 -3.58 8.66
C ASN A 123 -10.05 -4.03 8.98
N ALA A 124 -10.95 -3.08 9.28
CA ALA A 124 -12.36 -3.36 9.48
C ALA A 124 -12.97 -3.98 8.20
N VAL A 125 -13.30 -5.28 8.25
CA VAL A 125 -13.85 -6.00 7.09
C VAL A 125 -15.29 -5.55 6.85
N GLY A 126 -15.55 -4.99 5.66
CA GLY A 126 -16.88 -4.51 5.27
C GLY A 126 -17.25 -3.14 5.82
N GLY A 127 -16.39 -2.52 6.63
CA GLY A 127 -16.57 -1.15 7.13
C GLY A 127 -15.87 -0.09 6.27
N PRO A 128 -16.16 1.20 6.49
CA PRO A 128 -15.44 2.29 5.84
C PRO A 128 -13.98 2.35 6.32
N PRO A 129 -13.05 2.90 5.50
CA PRO A 129 -11.70 3.20 5.96
C PRO A 129 -11.71 4.17 7.14
N ARG A 130 -10.93 3.86 8.19
CA ARG A 130 -10.80 4.71 9.39
C ARG A 130 -9.59 5.63 9.25
N LEU A 131 -9.72 6.92 9.57
CA LEU A 131 -8.60 7.86 9.56
C LEU A 131 -7.74 7.64 10.81
N ILE A 132 -6.45 7.33 10.63
CA ILE A 132 -5.54 6.95 11.73
C ILE A 132 -4.36 7.89 11.91
N ALA A 133 -4.06 8.70 10.90
CA ALA A 133 -3.10 9.79 11.03
C ALA A 133 -3.48 10.94 10.10
N TRP A 134 -3.22 12.16 10.53
CA TRP A 134 -3.46 13.36 9.73
C TRP A 134 -2.45 14.47 10.04
N LYS A 135 -2.10 15.22 9.00
CA LYS A 135 -1.27 16.42 9.06
C LYS A 135 -1.95 17.50 8.25
N ALA A 136 -2.01 18.70 8.82
CA ALA A 136 -2.49 19.89 8.13
C ALA A 136 -1.42 21.00 8.11
N GLY A 137 -1.01 21.44 6.91
CA GLY A 137 0.03 22.47 6.73
C GLY A 137 1.34 22.13 7.47
N ASN A 138 1.79 23.05 8.32
CA ASN A 138 3.04 22.92 9.09
C ASN A 138 2.87 22.22 10.45
N SER A 139 1.68 21.69 10.74
CA SER A 139 1.48 20.91 11.97
C SER A 139 2.30 19.61 11.96
N ARG A 140 2.59 19.11 13.15
CA ARG A 140 3.13 17.75 13.32
C ARG A 140 2.06 16.73 12.95
N LEU A 141 2.48 15.54 12.52
CA LEU A 141 1.57 14.43 12.25
C LEU A 141 0.85 14.02 13.55
N LEU A 142 -0.47 14.16 13.55
CA LEU A 142 -1.34 13.68 14.62
C LEU A 142 -1.74 12.24 14.31
N VAL A 143 -1.61 11.36 15.29
CA VAL A 143 -1.84 9.92 15.14
C VAL A 143 -2.85 9.44 16.16
N ASP A 144 -3.71 8.52 15.74
CA ASP A 144 -4.49 7.70 16.66
C ASP A 144 -3.56 6.65 17.29
N PRO A 145 -3.34 6.67 18.62
CA PRO A 145 -2.42 5.75 19.28
C PRO A 145 -2.86 4.29 19.17
N GLU A 146 -4.18 4.06 19.12
CA GLU A 146 -4.92 2.83 18.81
C GLU A 146 -4.37 2.15 17.56
N ASP A 147 -4.48 2.93 16.49
CA ASP A 147 -4.51 2.39 15.15
C ASP A 147 -3.21 2.54 14.38
N ILE A 148 -2.35 3.47 14.83
CA ILE A 148 -1.02 3.65 14.27
C ILE A 148 -0.17 2.38 14.44
N GLU A 149 -0.55 1.49 15.37
CA GLU A 149 0.08 0.19 15.52
C GLU A 149 0.01 -0.64 14.22
N CYS A 150 -1.04 -0.51 13.42
CA CYS A 150 -1.11 -1.17 12.11
C CYS A 150 0.03 -0.72 11.19
N LEU A 151 0.37 0.58 11.18
CA LEU A 151 1.50 1.11 10.40
C LEU A 151 2.82 0.55 10.95
N LYS A 152 2.99 0.52 12.28
CA LYS A 152 4.19 -0.03 12.95
C LYS A 152 4.40 -1.52 12.68
N ARG A 153 3.32 -2.31 12.67
CA ARG A 153 3.38 -3.75 12.34
C ARG A 153 3.82 -3.92 10.88
N VAL A 154 3.25 -3.13 9.97
CA VAL A 154 3.57 -3.18 8.54
C VAL A 154 5.03 -2.74 8.25
N SER A 155 5.57 -1.76 8.97
CA SER A 155 6.99 -1.38 8.85
C SER A 155 7.97 -2.50 9.26
N ASN A 156 7.52 -3.43 10.10
CA ASN A 156 8.35 -4.53 10.62
C ASN A 156 8.10 -5.87 9.91
N LEU A 157 7.43 -5.87 8.75
CA LEU A 157 7.18 -7.10 7.98
C LEU A 157 8.48 -7.79 7.58
N ASN A 158 8.43 -9.12 7.53
CA ASN A 158 9.38 -9.93 6.79
C ASN A 158 8.90 -10.09 5.33
N PRO A 159 9.50 -9.40 4.34
CA PRO A 159 9.07 -9.51 2.95
C PRO A 159 9.42 -10.84 2.30
N ASP A 160 10.32 -11.61 2.91
CA ASP A 160 10.78 -12.91 2.44
C ASP A 160 10.07 -14.07 3.15
N ALA A 161 9.03 -13.78 3.94
CA ALA A 161 8.23 -14.80 4.62
C ALA A 161 7.62 -15.79 3.63
N GLU A 162 7.82 -17.08 3.89
CA GLU A 162 7.19 -18.18 3.14
C GLU A 162 5.98 -18.74 3.86
N SER A 163 5.88 -18.48 5.17
CA SER A 163 4.74 -18.85 6.00
C SER A 163 4.18 -17.65 6.76
N ILE A 164 2.97 -17.82 7.29
CA ILE A 164 2.33 -16.78 8.08
C ILE A 164 3.05 -16.50 9.39
N TYR A 165 3.69 -17.52 9.96
CA TYR A 165 4.40 -17.42 11.23
C TYR A 165 5.69 -16.61 11.10
N GLU A 166 6.21 -16.48 9.88
CA GLU A 166 7.38 -15.67 9.55
C GLU A 166 7.04 -14.23 9.19
N LEU A 167 5.76 -13.90 8.99
CA LEU A 167 5.34 -12.61 8.45
C LEU A 167 5.75 -11.43 9.34
N TYR A 168 5.72 -11.65 10.65
CA TYR A 168 6.12 -10.70 11.67
C TYR A 168 7.24 -11.29 12.53
N SER A 169 8.20 -10.46 12.95
CA SER A 169 9.32 -10.91 13.79
C SER A 169 8.90 -11.39 15.18
N ASP A 170 7.77 -10.89 15.69
CA ASP A 170 7.17 -11.33 16.94
C ASP A 170 5.90 -12.16 16.66
N PRO A 171 5.92 -13.49 16.88
CA PRO A 171 4.77 -14.35 16.69
C PRO A 171 3.60 -14.02 17.63
N SER A 172 3.86 -13.37 18.77
CA SER A 172 2.82 -13.02 19.74
C SER A 172 1.79 -12.05 19.16
N LEU A 173 2.19 -11.24 18.16
CA LEU A 173 1.32 -10.30 17.44
C LEU A 173 0.14 -10.99 16.74
N LEU A 174 0.29 -12.27 16.37
CA LEU A 174 -0.80 -13.06 15.80
C LEU A 174 -1.86 -13.38 16.87
N SER A 175 -1.47 -13.48 18.14
CA SER A 175 -2.36 -13.93 19.23
C SER A 175 -2.94 -12.78 20.06
N GLN A 176 -2.57 -11.53 19.77
CA GLN A 176 -3.07 -10.38 20.51
C GLN A 176 -4.56 -10.12 20.23
N PRO A 177 -5.33 -9.68 21.24
CA PRO A 177 -6.67 -9.14 21.03
C PRO A 177 -6.63 -7.99 20.02
N GLY A 178 -7.61 -7.93 19.09
CA GLY A 178 -7.59 -6.94 18.01
C GLY A 178 -6.76 -7.36 16.78
N SER A 179 -6.08 -8.51 16.82
CA SER A 179 -5.42 -9.05 15.64
C SER A 179 -6.44 -9.63 14.67
N VAL A 180 -6.19 -9.47 13.37
CA VAL A 180 -6.99 -10.10 12.31
C VAL A 180 -7.08 -11.63 12.49
N TRP A 181 -6.06 -12.23 13.10
CA TRP A 181 -5.98 -13.66 13.35
C TRP A 181 -7.01 -14.13 14.35
N THR A 182 -7.09 -13.47 15.50
CA THR A 182 -8.03 -13.82 16.56
C THR A 182 -9.47 -13.47 16.14
N GLU A 183 -9.66 -12.36 15.44
CA GLU A 183 -10.99 -11.89 15.05
C GLU A 183 -11.58 -12.60 13.83
N ILE A 184 -10.76 -13.05 12.88
CA ILE A 184 -11.24 -13.54 11.58
C ILE A 184 -10.78 -14.97 11.30
N VAL A 185 -9.51 -15.28 11.56
CA VAL A 185 -8.91 -16.52 11.06
C VAL A 185 -9.08 -17.69 12.01
N ILE A 186 -8.95 -17.45 13.31
CA ILE A 186 -9.00 -18.46 14.39
C ILE A 186 -10.36 -18.39 15.11
N VAL A 187 -11.33 -17.64 14.57
CA VAL A 187 -12.64 -17.48 15.21
C VAL A 187 -13.34 -18.85 15.36
N PRO A 188 -13.87 -19.21 16.55
CA PRO A 188 -14.42 -20.54 16.80
C PRO A 188 -15.57 -20.95 15.88
N SER A 189 -16.31 -19.98 15.34
CA SER A 189 -17.42 -20.21 14.41
C SER A 189 -16.97 -20.56 12.98
N ARG A 190 -15.70 -20.35 12.63
CA ARG A 190 -15.19 -20.52 11.27
C ARG A 190 -15.39 -21.93 10.70
N PRO A 191 -15.13 -23.03 11.44
CA PRO A 191 -15.33 -24.38 10.91
C PRO A 191 -16.79 -24.65 10.52
N GLU A 192 -17.74 -24.14 11.30
CA GLU A 192 -19.17 -24.28 11.01
C GLU A 192 -19.56 -23.50 9.75
N VAL A 193 -19.08 -22.26 9.63
CA VAL A 193 -19.30 -21.42 8.44
C VAL A 193 -18.71 -22.08 7.20
N GLN A 194 -17.49 -22.61 7.27
CA GLN A 194 -16.85 -23.33 6.17
C GLN A 194 -17.59 -24.60 5.78
N ARG A 195 -18.08 -25.37 6.75
CA ARG A 195 -18.90 -26.56 6.49
C ARG A 195 -20.19 -26.18 5.75
N LYS A 196 -20.91 -25.17 6.23
CA LYS A 196 -22.14 -24.68 5.59
C LYS A 196 -21.89 -24.17 4.18
N LEU A 197 -20.78 -23.46 3.96
CA LEU A 197 -20.38 -22.99 2.63
C LEU A 197 -20.09 -24.18 1.69
N ASN A 198 -19.30 -25.15 2.14
CA ASN A 198 -18.97 -26.35 1.36
C ASN A 198 -20.23 -27.15 1.01
N ASP A 199 -21.14 -27.35 1.95
CA ASP A 199 -22.40 -28.07 1.70
C ASP A 199 -23.28 -27.31 0.69
N THR A 200 -23.29 -25.98 0.76
CA THR A 200 -24.02 -25.13 -0.19
C THR A 200 -23.42 -25.24 -1.59
N ILE A 201 -22.09 -25.15 -1.72
CA ILE A 201 -21.38 -25.33 -3.00
C ILE A 201 -21.68 -26.70 -3.59
N LYS A 202 -21.53 -27.79 -2.80
CA LYS A 202 -21.84 -29.16 -3.25
C LYS A 202 -23.28 -29.31 -3.74
N LYS A 203 -24.25 -28.66 -3.10
CA LYS A 203 -25.66 -28.66 -3.54
C LYS A 203 -25.82 -27.94 -4.89
N ILE A 204 -25.18 -26.79 -5.07
CA ILE A 204 -25.23 -26.03 -6.32
C ILE A 204 -24.60 -26.82 -7.47
N GLU A 205 -23.41 -27.39 -7.25
CA GLU A 205 -22.69 -28.20 -8.24
C GLU A 205 -23.50 -29.43 -8.68
N LYS A 206 -24.12 -30.15 -7.72
CA LYS A 206 -25.02 -31.27 -8.03
C LYS A 206 -26.25 -30.84 -8.85
N THR A 207 -26.76 -29.64 -8.61
CA THR A 207 -27.94 -29.12 -9.34
C THR A 207 -27.55 -28.72 -10.76
N GLN A 208 -26.40 -28.07 -10.96
CA GLN A 208 -25.86 -27.75 -12.29
C GLN A 208 -25.53 -29.00 -13.11
N ALA A 209 -24.92 -30.02 -12.50
CA ALA A 209 -24.64 -31.29 -13.19
C ALA A 209 -25.91 -31.99 -13.69
N LYS A 210 -27.02 -31.89 -12.95
CA LYS A 210 -28.32 -32.42 -13.40
C LYS A 210 -28.94 -31.62 -14.56
N CYS A 211 -28.76 -30.29 -14.60
CA CYS A 211 -29.26 -29.47 -15.70
C CYS A 211 -28.52 -29.68 -17.04
N VAL A 212 -27.24 -30.05 -17.01
CA VAL A 212 -26.43 -30.27 -18.23
C VAL A 212 -26.75 -31.62 -18.89
N ILE A 213 -27.28 -32.60 -18.15
CA ILE A 213 -27.61 -33.94 -18.67
C ILE A 213 -29.01 -34.00 -19.29
N VAL A 214 -29.84 -32.96 -19.11
CA VAL A 214 -31.25 -32.93 -19.55
C VAL A 214 -31.45 -32.04 -20.81
N ASN A 215 -30.37 -31.49 -21.38
CA ASN A 215 -30.37 -30.85 -22.71
C ASN A 215 -29.58 -31.70 -23.70
#